data_AF-A0A3S1CA39-F1
#
_entry.id   AF-A0A3S1CA39-F1
#
_cell.length_a   1.000
_cell.length_b   1.000
_cell.length_c   1.000
_cell.angle_alpha   90.00
_cell.angle_beta   90.00
_cell.angle_gamma   90.00
#
_symmetry.space_group_name_H-M   'P 1'
#
loop_
_entity.id
_entity.type
_entity.pdbx_description
1 polymer ?
#
loop_
_entity_poly.entity_id
_entity_poly.type
_entity_poly.pdbx_seq_one_letter_code
_entity_poly.pdbx_strand_id
1 'polypeptide(L)'
;MAIGMGALAANPAQAGTLTGATIGGTAASDYYVYGVSGNNTVKINNPTTTDLKNALTGDATSPTGNVELRATSEQANFDFSKNTTLSGKIGGKDIILSSLTASDWTNTYKNGKSFGKYWFDSALTANGFGSLIGTTIGTGFFNVFANNGGFQRFSDPNISYVNQNDTTGLISIGLAGHLNATPLLLPYFTAYVNSLSSGSLKTQATQLKAALAVTSTQASEIVKYTYNGVTDYKFSFTATDSKLVSNDGTNSHNGNYEVTIDGVPPTTVPEPSVMLGLFGVAGIVAAQRKLKKVSA
;
A
#
# COMPACT_ATOMS: atom_id res chain seq x y z
N MET A 1 -1.75 0.03 53.93
CA MET A 1 -1.51 1.07 52.90
C MET A 1 -1.59 0.35 51.56
N ALA A 2 -2.73 0.43 50.88
CA ALA A 2 -2.98 -0.26 49.62
C ALA A 2 -2.90 0.77 48.50
N ILE A 3 -1.89 0.65 47.62
CA ILE A 3 -1.78 1.46 46.41
C ILE A 3 -2.44 0.66 45.31
N GLY A 4 -3.65 1.07 44.93
CA GLY A 4 -4.35 0.53 43.77
C GLY A 4 -3.62 0.95 42.50
N MET A 5 -3.08 0.00 41.76
CA MET A 5 -2.65 0.23 40.38
C MET A 5 -3.89 0.26 39.50
N GLY A 6 -4.37 1.46 39.18
CA GLY A 6 -5.32 1.64 38.10
C GLY A 6 -4.64 1.32 36.78
N ALA A 7 -5.08 0.25 36.12
CA ALA A 7 -4.77 0.02 34.72
C ALA A 7 -5.39 1.17 33.92
N LEU A 8 -4.56 2.11 33.46
CA LEU A 8 -4.94 3.02 32.40
C LEU A 8 -5.10 2.15 31.15
N ALA A 9 -6.34 1.81 30.82
CA ALA A 9 -6.69 1.31 29.50
C ALA A 9 -6.27 2.41 28.51
N ALA A 10 -5.14 2.19 27.83
CA ALA A 10 -4.80 3.00 26.67
C ALA A 10 -5.89 2.73 25.65
N ASN A 11 -6.80 3.69 25.47
CA ASN A 11 -7.68 3.70 24.31
C ASN A 11 -6.79 3.52 23.07
N PRO A 12 -7.18 2.68 22.08
CA PRO A 12 -6.44 2.61 20.83
C PRO A 12 -6.29 4.05 20.31
N ALA A 13 -5.05 4.46 20.06
CA ALA A 13 -4.76 5.76 19.47
C ALA A 13 -5.64 5.90 18.23
N GLN A 14 -6.42 6.98 18.14
CA GLN A 14 -7.19 7.24 16.92
C GLN A 14 -6.20 7.25 15.76
N ALA A 15 -6.46 6.41 14.76
CA ALA A 15 -5.65 6.43 13.57
C ALA A 15 -6.12 7.58 12.69
N GLY A 16 -5.27 8.58 12.44
CA GLY A 16 -5.55 9.57 11.41
C GLY A 16 -5.67 8.89 10.05
N THR A 17 -6.67 9.24 9.25
CA THR A 17 -6.86 8.70 7.90
C THR A 17 -6.51 9.74 6.84
N LEU A 18 -6.30 9.29 5.60
CA LEU A 18 -6.08 10.21 4.47
C LEU A 18 -7.26 11.16 4.29
N THR A 19 -6.97 12.45 4.32
CA THR A 19 -7.94 13.53 4.10
C THR A 19 -7.68 14.24 2.78
N GLY A 20 -8.73 14.79 2.17
CA GLY A 20 -8.61 15.53 0.91
C GLY A 20 -8.09 14.66 -0.25
N ALA A 21 -8.45 13.37 -0.26
CA ALA A 21 -8.08 12.43 -1.31
C ALA A 21 -8.51 12.94 -2.69
N THR A 22 -7.57 12.97 -3.64
CA THR A 22 -7.78 13.40 -5.02
C THR A 22 -6.96 12.55 -5.98
N ILE A 23 -7.49 12.36 -7.19
CA ILE A 23 -6.79 11.65 -8.27
C ILE A 23 -6.07 12.66 -9.17
N GLY A 24 -4.86 12.30 -9.59
CA GLY A 24 -4.01 13.11 -10.45
C GLY A 24 -3.01 12.27 -11.25
N GLY A 25 -1.87 12.86 -11.58
CA GLY A 25 -0.85 12.25 -12.42
C GLY A 25 -1.04 12.57 -13.91
N THR A 26 -0.19 11.98 -14.73
CA THR A 26 -0.18 12.22 -16.19
C THR A 26 -1.25 11.40 -16.95
N ALA A 27 -1.88 10.44 -16.28
CA ALA A 27 -3.04 9.66 -16.74
C ALA A 27 -4.18 9.68 -15.70
N ALA A 28 -4.54 10.84 -15.17
CA ALA A 28 -5.49 11.00 -14.06
C ALA A 28 -6.90 10.39 -14.28
N SER A 29 -7.29 10.08 -15.52
CA SER A 29 -8.54 9.40 -15.82
C SER A 29 -8.47 7.87 -15.75
N ASP A 30 -7.27 7.30 -15.63
CA ASP A 30 -7.07 5.85 -15.56
C ASP A 30 -6.95 5.38 -14.11
N TYR A 31 -8.11 5.16 -13.50
CA TYR A 31 -8.25 4.56 -12.17
C TYR A 31 -9.61 3.89 -12.07
N TYR A 32 -9.72 2.91 -11.17
CA TYR A 32 -10.99 2.38 -10.72
C TYR A 32 -11.17 2.62 -9.21
N VAL A 33 -12.42 2.72 -8.79
CA VAL A 33 -12.80 2.73 -7.38
C VAL A 33 -13.69 1.53 -7.15
N TYR A 34 -13.37 0.76 -6.12
CA TYR A 34 -14.12 -0.40 -5.68
C TYR A 34 -14.70 -0.11 -4.30
N GLY A 35 -16.01 -0.34 -4.16
CA GLY A 35 -16.68 -0.41 -2.85
C GLY A 35 -16.84 -1.86 -2.41
N VAL A 36 -17.45 -2.08 -1.24
CA VAL A 36 -17.74 -3.43 -0.73
C VAL A 36 -19.24 -3.73 -0.76
N SER A 37 -19.60 -4.93 -1.20
CA SER A 37 -20.95 -5.49 -1.15
C SER A 37 -20.89 -6.95 -0.70
N GLY A 38 -21.29 -7.21 0.54
CA GLY A 38 -21.04 -8.50 1.21
C GLY A 38 -19.53 -8.76 1.32
N ASN A 39 -19.09 -9.94 0.88
CA ASN A 39 -17.66 -10.29 0.86
C ASN A 39 -17.00 -9.95 -0.50
N ASN A 40 -17.63 -9.12 -1.33
CA ASN A 40 -17.09 -8.77 -2.63
C ASN A 40 -16.65 -7.30 -2.67
N THR A 41 -15.52 -7.04 -3.32
CA THR A 41 -15.25 -5.70 -3.86
C THR A 41 -15.96 -5.55 -5.20
N VAL A 42 -16.66 -4.44 -5.38
CA VAL A 42 -17.47 -4.15 -6.57
C VAL A 42 -17.04 -2.81 -7.15
N LYS A 43 -16.71 -2.80 -8.44
CA LYS A 43 -16.35 -1.58 -9.16
C LYS A 43 -17.53 -0.60 -9.17
N ILE A 44 -17.26 0.64 -8.79
CA ILE A 44 -18.21 1.75 -8.83
C ILE A 44 -18.08 2.45 -10.18
N ASN A 45 -19.18 2.50 -10.93
CA ASN A 45 -19.22 3.23 -12.20
C ASN A 45 -19.38 4.72 -11.93
N ASN A 46 -18.55 5.54 -12.60
CA ASN A 46 -18.52 7.01 -12.44
C ASN A 46 -18.37 7.45 -10.96
N PRO A 47 -17.27 7.04 -10.29
CA PRO A 47 -17.10 7.27 -8.87
C PRO A 47 -17.04 8.76 -8.52
N THR A 48 -17.63 9.12 -7.39
CA THR A 48 -17.55 10.46 -6.80
C THR A 48 -16.38 10.59 -5.83
N THR A 49 -16.10 11.81 -5.37
CA THR A 49 -15.12 12.04 -4.29
C THR A 49 -15.52 11.38 -2.97
N THR A 50 -16.83 11.22 -2.72
CA THR A 50 -17.35 10.46 -1.57
C THR A 50 -17.04 8.97 -1.70
N ASP A 51 -17.21 8.40 -2.89
CA ASP A 51 -16.89 6.99 -3.15
C ASP A 51 -15.40 6.73 -2.97
N LEU A 52 -14.56 7.64 -3.50
CA LEU A 52 -13.11 7.60 -3.32
C LEU A 52 -12.74 7.59 -1.82
N LYS A 53 -13.36 8.46 -1.03
CA LYS A 53 -13.13 8.51 0.43
C LYS A 53 -13.57 7.22 1.10
N ASN A 54 -14.79 6.75 0.82
CA ASN A 54 -15.36 5.56 1.45
C ASN A 54 -14.55 4.29 1.15
N ALA A 55 -13.97 4.19 -0.06
CA ALA A 55 -13.11 3.07 -0.41
C ALA A 55 -11.83 2.99 0.46
N LEU A 56 -11.42 4.09 1.09
CA LEU A 56 -10.16 4.23 1.82
C LEU A 56 -10.32 4.29 3.35
N THR A 57 -11.55 4.15 3.88
CA THR A 57 -11.82 4.28 5.33
C THR A 57 -11.51 3.04 6.16
N GLY A 58 -11.18 1.92 5.53
CA GLY A 58 -10.91 0.66 6.21
C GLY A 58 -9.54 0.57 6.86
N ASP A 59 -9.20 -0.64 7.28
CA ASP A 59 -7.89 -1.00 7.82
C ASP A 59 -7.50 -2.44 7.45
N ALA A 60 -6.38 -2.92 7.98
CA ALA A 60 -5.85 -4.26 7.69
C ALA A 60 -6.80 -5.41 8.07
N THR A 61 -7.75 -5.19 8.98
CA THR A 61 -8.71 -6.20 9.46
C THR A 61 -10.08 -6.08 8.81
N SER A 62 -10.45 -4.89 8.37
CA SER A 62 -11.75 -4.63 7.72
C SER A 62 -11.60 -3.57 6.61
N PRO A 63 -11.04 -3.94 5.44
CA PRO A 63 -10.98 -3.04 4.29
C PRO A 63 -12.39 -2.66 3.82
N THR A 64 -12.57 -1.42 3.34
CA THR A 64 -13.89 -0.91 2.89
C THR A 64 -13.98 -0.73 1.37
N GLY A 65 -12.96 -1.17 0.65
CA GLY A 65 -12.82 -1.01 -0.79
C GLY A 65 -11.35 -0.87 -1.18
N ASN A 66 -11.14 -0.40 -2.40
CA ASN A 66 -9.82 0.00 -2.88
C ASN A 66 -9.91 0.97 -4.04
N VAL A 67 -8.80 1.67 -4.28
CA VAL A 67 -8.59 2.56 -5.42
C VAL A 67 -7.45 1.97 -6.24
N GLU A 68 -7.78 1.45 -7.42
CA GLU A 68 -6.81 0.92 -8.36
C GLU A 68 -6.23 2.07 -9.18
N LEU A 69 -4.93 2.30 -9.07
CA LEU A 69 -4.25 3.33 -9.85
C LEU A 69 -3.77 2.73 -11.17
N ARG A 70 -4.00 3.42 -12.29
CA ARG A 70 -3.50 3.00 -13.62
C ARG A 70 -4.06 1.63 -14.06
N ALA A 71 -5.38 1.46 -13.88
CA ALA A 71 -6.13 0.22 -14.09
C ALA A 71 -6.14 -0.33 -15.54
N THR A 72 -5.56 0.38 -16.51
CA THR A 72 -5.35 -0.13 -17.88
C THR A 72 -3.94 -0.68 -18.13
N SER A 73 -3.10 -0.79 -17.09
CA SER A 73 -1.73 -1.37 -17.08
C SER A 73 -1.54 -2.58 -18.00
N GLU A 74 -2.52 -3.47 -18.04
CA GLU A 74 -2.45 -4.75 -18.72
C GLU A 74 -3.11 -4.77 -20.11
N GLN A 75 -3.68 -3.64 -20.52
CA GLN A 75 -4.37 -3.53 -21.80
C GLN A 75 -3.38 -3.36 -22.96
N ALA A 76 -3.81 -3.78 -24.15
CA ALA A 76 -3.06 -3.49 -25.37
C ALA A 76 -2.89 -1.98 -25.56
N ASN A 77 -1.73 -1.56 -26.09
CA ASN A 77 -1.35 -0.15 -26.31
C ASN A 77 -1.27 0.70 -25.03
N PHE A 78 -1.08 0.08 -23.87
CA PHE A 78 -0.84 0.79 -22.62
C PHE A 78 0.37 1.74 -22.72
N ASP A 79 0.12 3.04 -22.47
CA ASP A 79 1.17 4.05 -22.40
C ASP A 79 1.88 3.98 -21.04
N PHE A 80 2.97 3.20 -20.99
CA PHE A 80 3.75 3.00 -19.75
C PHE A 80 4.66 4.17 -19.37
N SER A 81 4.61 5.29 -20.12
CA SER A 81 5.30 6.52 -19.74
C SER A 81 4.52 7.37 -18.74
N LYS A 82 3.23 7.06 -18.55
CA LYS A 82 2.30 7.82 -17.70
C LYS A 82 1.97 7.11 -16.40
N ASN A 83 1.59 7.91 -15.41
CA ASN A 83 1.18 7.46 -14.09
C ASN A 83 -0.18 8.04 -13.67
N THR A 84 -0.81 7.34 -12.73
CA THR A 84 -1.97 7.82 -11.99
C THR A 84 -1.57 7.95 -10.52
N THR A 85 -2.00 9.03 -9.87
CA THR A 85 -1.67 9.29 -8.46
C THR A 85 -2.91 9.46 -7.59
N LEU A 86 -2.85 8.97 -6.36
CA LEU A 86 -3.74 9.32 -5.25
C LEU A 86 -3.00 10.28 -4.31
N SER A 87 -3.49 11.50 -4.16
CA SER A 87 -2.89 12.53 -3.30
C SER A 87 -3.81 12.95 -2.19
N GLY A 88 -3.27 13.35 -1.04
CA GLY A 88 -4.04 13.89 0.07
C GLY A 88 -3.15 14.31 1.23
N LYS A 89 -3.74 14.44 2.42
CA LYS A 89 -3.03 14.77 3.66
C LYS A 89 -3.16 13.65 4.70
N ILE A 90 -2.04 13.29 5.31
CA ILE A 90 -1.94 12.34 6.42
C ILE A 90 -1.05 12.97 7.50
N GLY A 91 -1.52 13.00 8.76
CA GLY A 91 -0.82 13.74 9.83
C GLY A 91 -0.61 15.22 9.53
N GLY A 92 -1.49 15.85 8.73
CA GLY A 92 -1.37 17.24 8.28
C GLY A 92 -0.32 17.50 7.20
N LYS A 93 0.38 16.47 6.72
CA LYS A 93 1.40 16.55 5.67
C LYS A 93 0.89 15.97 4.36
N ASP A 94 1.36 16.51 3.24
CA ASP A 94 1.01 16.00 1.92
C ASP A 94 1.66 14.63 1.70
N ILE A 95 0.87 13.71 1.15
CA ILE A 95 1.30 12.40 0.67
C ILE A 95 0.79 12.20 -0.75
N ILE A 96 1.65 11.64 -1.61
CA ILE A 96 1.30 11.21 -2.96
C ILE A 96 1.63 9.73 -3.06
N LEU A 97 0.64 8.93 -3.42
CA LEU A 97 0.78 7.53 -3.81
C LEU A 97 0.61 7.44 -5.32
N SER A 98 1.44 6.67 -6.01
CA SER A 98 1.51 6.66 -7.47
C SER A 98 1.66 5.24 -7.99
N SER A 99 1.01 5.00 -9.13
CA SER A 99 1.39 3.93 -10.05
C SER A 99 2.82 4.14 -10.57
N LEU A 100 3.43 3.10 -11.13
CA LEU A 100 4.78 3.15 -11.68
C LEU A 100 4.75 3.43 -13.18
N THR A 101 5.86 3.97 -13.68
CA THR A 101 6.16 4.11 -15.11
C THR A 101 7.31 3.19 -15.52
N ALA A 102 7.53 3.01 -16.81
CA ALA A 102 8.66 2.21 -17.33
C ALA A 102 10.03 2.69 -16.82
N SER A 103 10.21 4.00 -16.57
CA SER A 103 11.48 4.53 -16.05
C SER A 103 11.69 4.15 -14.58
N ASP A 104 10.62 4.07 -13.77
CA ASP A 104 10.71 3.63 -12.37
C ASP A 104 11.35 2.22 -12.27
N TRP A 105 11.00 1.32 -13.18
CA TRP A 105 11.52 -0.05 -13.20
C TRP A 105 12.99 -0.18 -13.61
N THR A 106 13.44 0.72 -14.48
CA THR A 106 14.76 0.63 -15.14
C THR A 106 15.82 1.49 -14.47
N ASN A 107 15.42 2.50 -13.71
CA ASN A 107 16.32 3.34 -12.94
C ASN A 107 17.14 2.53 -11.93
N THR A 108 18.39 2.96 -11.73
CA THR A 108 19.27 2.39 -10.71
C THR A 108 18.68 2.64 -9.33
N TYR A 109 18.73 1.61 -8.50
CA TYR A 109 18.16 1.54 -7.17
C TYR A 109 19.15 0.85 -6.22
N LYS A 110 18.66 0.36 -5.08
CA LYS A 110 19.44 -0.28 -4.02
C LYS A 110 20.39 -1.35 -4.57
N ASN A 111 21.62 -1.38 -4.02
CA ASN A 111 22.69 -2.31 -4.37
C ASN A 111 23.11 -2.27 -5.84
N GLY A 112 22.98 -1.12 -6.51
CA GLY A 112 23.39 -0.92 -7.90
C GLY A 112 22.54 -1.67 -8.94
N LYS A 113 21.42 -2.25 -8.53
CA LYS A 113 20.47 -2.94 -9.41
C LYS A 113 19.42 -1.94 -9.91
N SER A 114 18.78 -2.22 -11.05
CA SER A 114 17.53 -1.52 -11.36
C SER A 114 16.46 -1.86 -10.32
N PHE A 115 15.47 -0.98 -10.13
CA PHE A 115 14.34 -1.27 -9.24
C PHE A 115 13.67 -2.60 -9.59
N GLY A 116 13.44 -2.87 -10.87
CA GLY A 116 12.82 -4.11 -11.31
C GLY A 116 13.60 -5.36 -10.95
N LYS A 117 14.93 -5.31 -11.08
CA LYS A 117 15.77 -6.45 -10.68
C LYS A 117 15.80 -6.61 -9.15
N TYR A 118 15.83 -5.50 -8.42
CA TYR A 118 15.76 -5.52 -6.95
C TYR A 118 14.45 -6.15 -6.46
N TRP A 119 13.30 -5.69 -6.99
CA TRP A 119 11.99 -6.23 -6.63
C TRP A 119 11.88 -7.71 -6.99
N PHE A 120 12.28 -8.10 -8.19
CA PHE A 120 12.19 -9.48 -8.66
C PHE A 120 13.04 -10.44 -7.82
N ASP A 121 14.28 -10.06 -7.48
CA ASP A 121 15.13 -10.86 -6.59
C ASP A 121 14.57 -10.95 -5.18
N SER A 122 13.95 -9.87 -4.70
CA SER A 122 13.30 -9.86 -3.39
C SER A 122 12.08 -10.79 -3.38
N ALA A 123 11.29 -10.79 -4.46
CA ALA A 123 10.14 -11.68 -4.63
C ALA A 123 10.58 -13.16 -4.66
N LEU A 124 11.63 -13.49 -5.43
CA LEU A 124 12.20 -14.83 -5.45
C LEU A 124 12.64 -15.27 -4.05
N THR A 125 13.36 -14.41 -3.33
CA THR A 125 13.85 -14.73 -1.98
C THR A 125 12.70 -14.97 -1.01
N ALA A 126 11.72 -14.07 -0.96
CA ALA A 126 10.59 -14.15 -0.04
C ALA A 126 9.71 -15.38 -0.30
N ASN A 127 9.66 -15.85 -1.54
CA ASN A 127 8.87 -17.00 -1.95
C ASN A 127 9.67 -18.32 -2.00
N GLY A 128 10.87 -18.38 -1.41
CA GLY A 128 11.67 -19.60 -1.31
C GLY A 128 12.47 -19.99 -2.56
N PHE A 129 12.52 -19.12 -3.57
CA PHE A 129 13.23 -19.30 -4.83
C PHE A 129 14.52 -18.48 -4.93
N GLY A 130 15.07 -18.03 -3.79
CA GLY A 130 16.30 -17.21 -3.74
C GLY A 130 17.53 -17.87 -4.40
N SER A 131 17.57 -19.20 -4.45
CA SER A 131 18.63 -19.97 -5.14
C SER A 131 18.69 -19.73 -6.65
N LEU A 132 17.64 -19.16 -7.26
CA LEU A 132 17.62 -18.83 -8.68
C LEU A 132 18.37 -17.53 -8.99
N ILE A 133 18.63 -16.68 -7.99
CA ILE A 133 19.27 -15.38 -8.19
C ILE A 133 20.69 -15.58 -8.73
N GLY A 134 20.99 -14.92 -9.86
CA GLY A 134 22.30 -15.02 -10.53
C GLY A 134 22.49 -16.27 -11.39
N THR A 135 21.51 -17.19 -11.42
CA THR A 135 21.53 -18.34 -12.33
C THR A 135 21.04 -17.98 -13.73
N THR A 136 21.33 -18.83 -14.72
CA THR A 136 20.78 -18.72 -16.08
C THR A 136 19.25 -18.77 -16.09
N ILE A 137 18.65 -19.63 -15.26
CA ILE A 137 17.19 -19.76 -15.15
C ILE A 137 16.58 -18.48 -14.56
N GLY A 138 17.10 -18.00 -13.42
CA GLY A 138 16.60 -16.78 -12.80
C GLY A 138 16.73 -15.55 -13.71
N THR A 139 17.85 -15.44 -14.43
CA THR A 139 18.06 -14.35 -15.40
C THR A 139 17.11 -14.44 -16.58
N GLY A 140 16.92 -15.63 -17.15
CA GLY A 140 15.99 -15.84 -18.25
C GLY A 140 14.54 -15.59 -17.85
N PHE A 141 14.15 -16.04 -16.65
CA PHE A 141 12.81 -15.78 -16.10
C PHE A 141 12.58 -14.28 -15.88
N PHE A 142 13.55 -13.57 -15.27
CA PHE A 142 13.48 -12.11 -15.12
C PHE A 142 13.31 -11.41 -16.48
N ASN A 143 14.09 -11.78 -17.49
CA ASN A 143 14.02 -11.16 -18.81
C ASN A 143 12.65 -11.38 -19.46
N VAL A 144 12.07 -12.57 -19.34
CA VAL A 144 10.73 -12.86 -19.87
C VAL A 144 9.67 -12.11 -19.09
N PHE A 145 9.77 -12.03 -17.76
CA PHE A 145 8.89 -11.22 -16.93
C PHE A 145 8.92 -9.74 -17.36
N ALA A 146 10.11 -9.14 -17.43
CA ALA A 146 10.29 -7.74 -17.80
C ALA A 146 9.77 -7.43 -19.21
N ASN A 147 10.07 -8.28 -20.20
CA ASN A 147 9.77 -8.02 -21.60
C ASN A 147 8.34 -8.36 -22.03
N ASN A 148 7.58 -9.11 -21.22
CA ASN A 148 6.24 -9.57 -21.59
C ASN A 148 5.12 -8.98 -20.72
N GLY A 149 5.33 -7.80 -20.13
CA GLY A 149 4.28 -7.11 -19.38
C GLY A 149 4.30 -7.33 -17.87
N GLY A 150 5.33 -8.00 -17.33
CA GLY A 150 5.45 -8.24 -15.89
C GLY A 150 5.63 -6.96 -15.08
N PHE A 151 6.33 -5.96 -15.62
CA PHE A 151 6.43 -4.66 -14.97
C PHE A 151 5.07 -3.96 -14.92
N GLN A 152 4.33 -3.96 -16.02
CA GLN A 152 3.01 -3.37 -16.11
C GLN A 152 2.04 -3.98 -15.09
N ARG A 153 2.00 -5.32 -15.00
CA ARG A 153 1.17 -6.13 -14.08
C ARG A 153 1.31 -5.79 -12.59
N PHE A 154 2.42 -5.19 -12.18
CA PHE A 154 2.70 -4.86 -10.77
C PHE A 154 2.86 -3.35 -10.56
N SER A 155 2.46 -2.53 -11.54
CA SER A 155 2.64 -1.07 -11.53
C SER A 155 1.41 -0.27 -11.11
N ASP A 156 0.30 -0.96 -10.84
CA ASP A 156 -1.06 -0.45 -10.76
C ASP A 156 -1.67 -0.70 -9.38
N PRO A 157 -1.09 -0.09 -8.32
CA PRO A 157 -1.42 -0.46 -6.95
C PRO A 157 -2.90 -0.23 -6.62
N ASN A 158 -3.49 -1.25 -6.01
CA ASN A 158 -4.82 -1.24 -5.43
C ASN A 158 -4.81 -0.75 -3.98
N ILE A 159 -4.91 0.56 -3.75
CA ILE A 159 -4.82 1.17 -2.40
C ILE A 159 -6.13 0.97 -1.63
N SER A 160 -6.11 0.22 -0.53
CA SER A 160 -7.31 -0.08 0.27
C SER A 160 -7.50 0.83 1.49
N TYR A 161 -6.43 1.36 2.05
CA TYR A 161 -6.46 2.36 3.12
C TYR A 161 -5.12 3.05 3.24
N VAL A 162 -5.14 4.24 3.86
CA VAL A 162 -3.95 4.99 4.26
C VAL A 162 -4.22 5.58 5.63
N ASN A 163 -3.64 4.95 6.65
CA ASN A 163 -3.88 5.24 8.06
C ASN A 163 -2.57 5.65 8.73
N GLN A 164 -2.65 6.41 9.82
CA GLN A 164 -1.50 6.83 10.60
C GLN A 164 -1.77 6.56 12.07
N ASN A 165 -0.81 5.93 12.75
CA ASN A 165 -0.83 5.88 14.20
C ASN A 165 -0.44 7.26 14.76
N ASP A 166 -1.39 7.97 15.37
CA ASP A 166 -1.16 9.35 15.81
C ASP A 166 -0.15 9.48 16.97
N THR A 167 0.15 8.39 17.69
CA THR A 167 1.16 8.38 18.76
C THR A 167 2.57 8.28 18.19
N THR A 168 2.78 7.40 17.21
CA THR A 168 4.12 7.09 16.67
C THR A 168 4.42 7.81 15.37
N GLY A 169 3.39 8.30 14.67
CA GLY A 169 3.49 8.84 13.32
C GLY A 169 3.57 7.76 12.25
N LEU A 170 3.60 6.46 12.57
CA LEU A 170 3.72 5.40 11.59
C LEU A 170 2.53 5.41 10.64
N ILE A 171 2.79 5.52 9.33
CA ILE A 171 1.75 5.48 8.30
C ILE A 171 1.71 4.06 7.73
N SER A 172 0.53 3.45 7.76
CA SER A 172 0.20 2.17 7.13
C SER A 172 -0.56 2.40 5.83
N ILE A 173 -0.14 1.71 4.78
CA ILE A 173 -0.80 1.70 3.47
C ILE A 173 -1.19 0.25 3.17
N GLY A 174 -2.49 0.03 2.97
CA GLY A 174 -3.01 -1.25 2.53
C GLY A 174 -2.97 -1.36 1.01
N LEU A 175 -2.42 -2.45 0.50
CA LEU A 175 -2.49 -2.83 -0.91
C LEU A 175 -3.36 -4.09 -1.03
N ALA A 176 -4.54 -3.95 -1.61
CA ALA A 176 -5.36 -5.09 -1.98
C ALA A 176 -4.70 -5.85 -3.15
N GLY A 177 -4.82 -7.17 -3.16
CA GLY A 177 -4.24 -7.97 -4.24
C GLY A 177 -4.57 -9.44 -4.08
N HIS A 178 -3.71 -10.30 -4.62
CA HIS A 178 -3.91 -11.75 -4.54
C HIS A 178 -3.22 -12.35 -3.32
N LEU A 179 -3.94 -13.14 -2.54
CA LEU A 179 -3.37 -14.01 -1.49
C LEU A 179 -2.47 -15.10 -2.09
N ASN A 180 -2.74 -15.48 -3.34
CA ASN A 180 -1.91 -16.35 -4.17
C ASN A 180 -1.66 -15.70 -5.54
N ALA A 181 -0.48 -15.11 -5.72
CA ALA A 181 -0.03 -14.49 -6.96
C ALA A 181 0.56 -15.48 -7.99
N THR A 182 0.61 -16.78 -7.69
CA THR A 182 1.18 -17.80 -8.59
C THR A 182 0.52 -17.81 -9.97
N PRO A 183 -0.82 -17.69 -10.11
CA PRO A 183 -1.47 -17.60 -11.42
C PRO A 183 -1.01 -16.39 -12.24
N LEU A 184 -0.59 -15.30 -11.61
CA LEU A 184 -0.06 -14.11 -12.29
C LEU A 184 1.37 -14.33 -12.80
N LEU A 185 2.18 -15.09 -12.06
CA LEU A 185 3.60 -15.30 -12.39
C LEU A 185 3.84 -16.47 -13.36
N LEU A 186 2.98 -17.49 -13.31
CA LEU A 186 3.12 -18.72 -14.07
C LEU A 186 3.14 -18.53 -15.61
N PRO A 187 2.37 -17.60 -16.22
CA PRO A 187 2.46 -17.32 -17.65
C PRO A 187 3.86 -16.89 -18.09
N TYR A 188 4.54 -16.04 -17.32
CA TYR A 188 5.89 -15.59 -17.63
C TYR A 188 6.91 -16.74 -17.51
N PHE A 189 6.80 -17.58 -16.48
CA PHE A 189 7.68 -18.76 -16.36
C PHE A 189 7.42 -19.76 -17.50
N THR A 190 6.15 -19.93 -17.88
CA THR A 190 5.78 -20.78 -19.02
C THR A 190 6.39 -20.26 -20.32
N ALA A 191 6.30 -18.96 -20.59
CA ALA A 191 6.92 -18.34 -21.75
C ALA A 191 8.46 -18.53 -21.75
N TYR A 192 9.10 -18.45 -20.59
CA TYR A 192 10.53 -18.75 -20.45
C TYR A 192 10.85 -20.22 -20.78
N VAL A 193 10.13 -21.18 -20.20
CA VAL A 193 10.35 -22.61 -20.50
C VAL A 193 10.14 -22.91 -21.99
N ASN A 194 9.15 -22.26 -22.62
CA ASN A 194 8.85 -22.44 -24.03
C ASN A 194 9.92 -21.84 -24.95
N SER A 195 10.61 -20.77 -24.53
CA SER A 195 11.70 -20.17 -25.31
C SER A 195 12.99 -20.99 -25.29
N LEU A 196 13.12 -21.94 -24.35
CA LEU A 196 14.28 -22.83 -24.28
C LEU A 196 14.21 -23.95 -25.33
N SER A 197 15.35 -24.23 -25.96
CA SER A 197 15.57 -25.44 -26.76
C SER A 197 15.53 -26.69 -25.87
N SER A 198 15.23 -27.85 -26.46
CA SER A 198 15.27 -29.13 -25.76
C SER A 198 16.65 -29.39 -25.16
N GLY A 199 16.70 -29.88 -23.92
CA GLY A 199 17.95 -30.14 -23.20
C GLY A 199 17.81 -30.06 -21.68
N SER A 200 18.92 -30.23 -20.96
CA SER A 200 18.95 -30.24 -19.49
C SER A 200 18.40 -28.96 -18.86
N LEU A 201 18.69 -27.80 -19.44
CA LEU A 201 18.19 -26.51 -18.94
C LEU A 201 16.66 -26.42 -19.02
N LYS A 202 16.06 -26.87 -20.14
CA LYS A 202 14.60 -26.91 -20.29
C LYS A 202 13.95 -27.89 -19.32
N THR A 203 14.57 -29.05 -19.07
CA THR A 203 14.10 -30.01 -18.07
C THR A 203 14.11 -29.40 -16.67
N GLN A 204 15.21 -28.76 -16.26
CA GLN A 204 15.30 -28.09 -14.96
C GLN A 204 14.29 -26.95 -14.83
N ALA A 205 14.16 -26.09 -15.84
CA ALA A 205 13.18 -25.01 -15.85
C ALA A 205 11.74 -25.54 -15.80
N THR A 206 11.45 -26.67 -16.44
CA THR A 206 10.13 -27.33 -16.38
C THR A 206 9.83 -27.85 -14.97
N GLN A 207 10.80 -28.45 -14.29
CA GLN A 207 10.65 -28.91 -12.91
C GLN A 207 10.44 -27.74 -11.95
N LEU A 208 11.19 -26.65 -12.10
CA LEU A 208 11.00 -25.43 -11.30
C LEU A 208 9.64 -24.78 -11.55
N LYS A 209 9.17 -24.77 -12.80
CA LYS A 209 7.82 -24.30 -13.13
C LYS A 209 6.76 -25.15 -12.42
N ALA A 210 6.93 -26.47 -12.38
CA ALA A 210 6.00 -27.36 -11.66
C ALA A 210 6.02 -27.09 -10.14
N ALA A 211 7.20 -26.85 -9.56
CA ALA A 211 7.32 -26.46 -8.15
C ALA A 211 6.65 -25.11 -7.85
N LEU A 212 6.82 -24.12 -8.74
CA LEU A 212 6.14 -22.83 -8.63
C LEU A 212 4.62 -22.99 -8.70
N ALA A 213 4.11 -23.82 -9.62
CA ALA A 213 2.68 -24.01 -9.83
C ALA A 213 1.93 -24.59 -8.62
N VAL A 214 2.63 -25.29 -7.71
CA VAL A 214 2.05 -25.83 -6.47
C VAL A 214 2.39 -25.00 -5.23
N THR A 215 3.18 -23.94 -5.40
CA THR A 215 3.51 -23.00 -4.32
C THR A 215 2.51 -21.85 -4.34
N SER A 216 2.00 -21.44 -3.18
CA SER A 216 1.24 -20.18 -3.06
C SER A 216 2.22 -19.02 -2.93
N THR A 217 2.49 -18.32 -4.03
CA THR A 217 3.39 -17.18 -3.99
C THR A 217 2.65 -15.93 -3.57
N GLN A 218 3.33 -15.04 -2.84
CA GLN A 218 2.80 -13.78 -2.38
C GLN A 218 3.66 -12.64 -2.91
N ALA A 219 3.00 -11.66 -3.53
CA ALA A 219 3.60 -10.45 -4.04
C ALA A 219 2.49 -9.41 -4.20
N SER A 220 2.63 -8.31 -3.48
CA SER A 220 1.81 -7.13 -3.72
C SER A 220 2.20 -6.48 -5.05
N GLU A 221 1.28 -5.71 -5.62
CA GLU A 221 1.63 -4.61 -6.50
C GLU A 221 2.52 -3.59 -5.77
N ILE A 222 3.07 -2.66 -6.53
CA ILE A 222 4.06 -1.71 -6.03
C ILE A 222 3.43 -0.33 -5.97
N VAL A 223 3.55 0.33 -4.82
CA VAL A 223 3.21 1.74 -4.69
C VAL A 223 4.48 2.58 -4.63
N LYS A 224 4.57 3.56 -5.51
CA LYS A 224 5.55 4.65 -5.37
C LYS A 224 4.93 5.71 -4.46
N TYR A 225 5.62 6.11 -3.40
CA TYR A 225 5.15 7.18 -2.53
C TYR A 225 6.05 8.40 -2.61
N THR A 226 5.49 9.57 -2.35
CA THR A 226 6.22 10.78 -2.01
C THR A 226 5.64 11.36 -0.74
N TYR A 227 6.46 11.46 0.31
CA TYR A 227 6.07 12.00 1.61
C TYR A 227 7.26 12.71 2.23
N ASN A 228 7.04 13.93 2.73
CA ASN A 228 8.07 14.74 3.41
C ASN A 228 9.39 14.87 2.62
N GLY A 229 9.30 15.09 1.30
CA GLY A 229 10.44 15.23 0.39
C GLY A 229 11.15 13.93 0.03
N VAL A 230 10.71 12.78 0.56
CA VAL A 230 11.24 11.46 0.21
C VAL A 230 10.33 10.82 -0.82
N THR A 231 10.91 10.33 -1.91
CA THR A 231 10.24 9.47 -2.88
C THR A 231 10.91 8.09 -2.87
N ASP A 232 10.14 7.04 -2.60
CA ASP A 232 10.62 5.65 -2.65
C ASP A 232 9.45 4.71 -3.02
N TYR A 233 9.73 3.41 -3.08
CA TYR A 233 8.77 2.37 -3.43
C TYR A 233 8.47 1.49 -2.22
N LYS A 234 7.22 1.04 -2.11
CA LYS A 234 6.77 0.07 -1.10
C LYS A 234 6.05 -1.08 -1.77
N PHE A 235 6.29 -2.26 -1.22
CA PHE A 235 5.70 -3.53 -1.61
C PHE A 235 5.90 -4.53 -0.46
N SER A 236 5.16 -5.62 -0.47
CA SER A 236 5.28 -6.72 0.47
C SER A 236 5.13 -8.07 -0.24
N PHE A 237 5.72 -9.10 0.34
CA PHE A 237 5.54 -10.51 -0.07
C PHE A 237 4.86 -11.31 1.02
N THR A 238 4.17 -10.63 1.93
CA THR A 238 3.40 -11.24 3.02
C THR A 238 2.03 -10.58 3.06
N ALA A 239 1.00 -11.37 2.81
CA ALA A 239 -0.39 -10.94 2.86
C ALA A 239 -1.14 -11.58 4.02
N THR A 240 -2.11 -10.83 4.54
CA THR A 240 -3.22 -11.36 5.32
C THR A 240 -4.44 -11.58 4.43
N ASP A 241 -5.33 -12.47 4.83
CA ASP A 241 -6.63 -12.64 4.16
C ASP A 241 -7.51 -11.40 4.44
N SER A 242 -7.93 -10.72 3.37
CA SER A 242 -8.73 -9.49 3.45
C SER A 242 -10.21 -9.75 3.76
N LYS A 243 -10.67 -11.02 3.67
CA LYS A 243 -12.09 -11.43 3.70
C LYS A 243 -12.93 -10.90 2.54
N LEU A 244 -12.30 -10.30 1.53
CA LEU A 244 -12.94 -9.79 0.33
C LEU A 244 -12.47 -10.56 -0.91
N VAL A 245 -13.22 -10.44 -2.01
CA VAL A 245 -12.81 -10.94 -3.32
C VAL A 245 -13.40 -10.05 -4.41
N SER A 246 -12.70 -9.83 -5.52
CA SER A 246 -13.25 -9.08 -6.64
C SER A 246 -14.39 -9.84 -7.33
N ASN A 247 -15.44 -9.11 -7.75
CA ASN A 247 -16.58 -9.67 -8.47
C ASN A 247 -16.46 -9.61 -10.00
N ASP A 248 -15.27 -9.26 -10.51
CA ASP A 248 -14.97 -9.11 -11.94
C ASP A 248 -14.39 -10.38 -12.58
N GLY A 249 -14.37 -11.49 -11.84
CA GLY A 249 -13.87 -12.79 -12.31
C GLY A 249 -12.35 -12.95 -12.19
N THR A 250 -11.62 -11.94 -11.75
CA THR A 250 -10.16 -12.05 -11.52
C THR A 250 -9.81 -12.79 -10.23
N ASN A 251 -10.77 -12.89 -9.28
CA ASN A 251 -10.55 -13.38 -7.92
C ASN A 251 -9.37 -12.66 -7.22
N SER A 252 -9.23 -11.35 -7.48
CA SER A 252 -8.29 -10.47 -6.81
C SER A 252 -8.88 -9.96 -5.48
N HIS A 253 -8.17 -9.05 -4.83
CA HIS A 253 -8.52 -8.34 -3.59
C HIS A 253 -8.76 -9.24 -2.36
N ASN A 254 -8.31 -10.49 -2.41
CA ASN A 254 -8.39 -11.47 -1.31
C ASN A 254 -7.15 -11.49 -0.40
N GLY A 255 -6.07 -10.85 -0.83
CA GLY A 255 -4.91 -10.54 0.00
C GLY A 255 -4.88 -9.05 0.38
N ASN A 256 -4.55 -8.75 1.63
CA ASN A 256 -4.15 -7.44 2.10
C ASN A 256 -2.65 -7.44 2.40
N TYR A 257 -1.91 -6.56 1.73
CA TYR A 257 -0.49 -6.34 1.94
C TYR A 257 -0.31 -4.98 2.61
N GLU A 258 -0.05 -4.97 3.92
CA GLU A 258 0.23 -3.73 4.64
C GLU A 258 1.72 -3.38 4.50
N VAL A 259 2.00 -2.15 4.09
CA VAL A 259 3.34 -1.57 4.05
C VAL A 259 3.37 -0.29 4.86
N THR A 260 4.54 0.02 5.44
CA THR A 260 4.66 1.17 6.34
C THR A 260 5.73 2.17 5.89
N ILE A 261 5.50 3.44 6.20
CA ILE A 261 6.48 4.53 6.13
C ILE A 261 6.49 5.30 7.44
N ASP A 262 7.66 5.83 7.80
CA ASP A 262 7.79 6.70 8.98
C ASP A 262 7.14 8.05 8.67
N GLY A 263 6.06 8.36 9.38
CA GLY A 263 5.38 9.65 9.32
C GLY A 263 5.74 10.55 10.49
N VAL A 264 5.08 11.70 10.55
CA VAL A 264 5.24 12.66 11.65
C VAL A 264 4.00 12.57 12.55
N PRO A 265 4.14 12.28 13.85
CA PRO A 265 3.02 12.35 14.79
C PRO A 265 2.34 13.72 14.70
N PRO A 266 1.00 13.80 14.70
CA PRO A 266 0.32 15.09 14.73
C PRO A 266 0.72 15.85 15.99
N THR A 267 0.99 17.16 15.86
CA THR A 267 1.23 17.99 17.04
C THR A 267 -0.07 18.10 17.83
N THR A 268 -0.08 17.63 19.08
CA THR A 268 -1.24 17.78 19.98
C THR A 268 -1.49 19.27 20.19
N VAL A 269 -2.56 19.80 19.60
CA VAL A 269 -3.03 21.14 19.95
C VAL A 269 -3.80 20.99 21.26
N PRO A 270 -3.44 21.71 22.35
CA PRO A 270 -4.17 21.61 23.60
C PRO A 270 -5.64 21.94 23.37
N GLU A 271 -6.55 21.07 23.82
CA GLU A 271 -7.97 21.29 23.63
C GLU A 271 -8.42 22.63 24.25
N PRO A 272 -9.36 23.35 23.63
CA PRO A 272 -9.86 24.63 24.15
C PRO A 272 -10.38 24.55 25.59
N SER A 273 -10.83 23.38 26.04
CA SER A 273 -11.29 23.09 27.41
C SER A 273 -10.15 23.20 28.44
N VAL A 274 -8.94 22.75 28.11
CA VAL A 274 -7.74 22.89 28.97
C VAL A 274 -7.33 24.36 29.08
N MET A 275 -7.39 25.08 27.97
CA MET A 275 -7.15 26.53 27.94
C MET A 275 -8.21 27.29 28.75
N LEU A 276 -9.50 27.01 28.56
CA LEU A 276 -10.61 27.59 29.32
C LEU A 276 -10.54 27.25 30.80
N GLY A 277 -10.08 26.05 31.16
CA GLY A 277 -9.83 25.66 32.55
C GLY A 277 -8.72 26.50 33.21
N LEU A 278 -7.61 26.74 32.51
CA LEU A 278 -6.54 27.63 33.01
C LEU A 278 -7.02 29.08 33.16
N PHE A 279 -7.77 29.60 32.18
CA PHE A 279 -8.33 30.95 32.26
C PHE A 279 -9.41 31.08 33.34
N GLY A 280 -10.22 30.04 33.56
CA GLY A 280 -11.22 29.97 34.62
C GLY A 280 -10.58 29.99 36.02
N VAL A 281 -9.53 29.20 36.23
CA VAL A 281 -8.79 29.18 37.51
C VAL A 281 -8.08 30.52 37.76
N ALA A 282 -7.46 31.11 36.74
CA ALA A 282 -6.84 32.44 36.86
C ALA A 282 -7.88 33.53 37.17
N GLY A 283 -9.06 33.47 36.55
CA GLY A 283 -10.18 34.37 36.80
C GLY A 283 -10.72 34.28 38.23
N ILE A 284 -10.85 33.06 38.78
CA ILE A 284 -11.31 32.83 40.15
C ILE A 284 -10.30 33.38 41.17
N VAL A 285 -8.99 33.16 40.97
CA VAL A 285 -7.94 33.67 41.88
C VAL A 285 -7.88 35.21 41.86
N ALA A 286 -8.04 35.83 40.68
CA ALA A 286 -8.08 37.28 40.56
C ALA A 286 -9.33 37.90 41.22
N ALA A 287 -10.49 37.27 41.06
CA ALA A 287 -11.74 37.70 41.71
C ALA A 287 -11.66 37.58 43.24
N GLN A 288 -11.11 36.48 43.77
CA GLN A 288 -10.92 36.29 45.21
C GLN A 288 -9.94 37.30 45.83
N ARG A 289 -8.89 37.70 45.09
CA ARG A 289 -7.97 38.76 45.53
C ARG A 289 -8.61 40.15 45.56
N LYS A 290 -9.55 40.46 44.66
CA LYS A 290 -10.32 41.71 44.70
C LYS A 290 -11.32 41.73 45.85
N LEU A 291 -12.02 40.63 46.12
CA LEU A 291 -12.99 40.54 47.22
C LEU A 291 -12.30 40.71 48.60
N LYS A 292 -11.11 40.14 48.80
CA LYS A 292 -10.33 40.35 50.03
C LYS A 292 -9.82 41.79 50.26
N LYS A 293 -9.70 42.62 49.22
CA LYS A 293 -9.30 44.03 49.33
C LYS A 293 -10.47 44.98 49.61
N VAL A 294 -11.71 44.54 49.37
CA VAL A 294 -12.92 45.34 49.61
C VAL A 294 -13.50 45.07 51.01
N SER A 295 -13.08 43.98 51.66
CA SER A 295 -13.51 43.59 53.02
C SER A 295 -12.50 43.93 54.12
N ALA A 296 -11.59 44.89 53.89
CA ALA A 296 -10.62 45.38 54.86
C ALA A 296 -10.78 46.89 55.07
#